data_AF-A0A5E3X4V7-F1
#
_entry.id   AF-A0A5E3X4V7-F1
#
_cell.length_a   1.000
_cell.length_b   1.000
_cell.length_c   1.000
_cell.angle_alpha   90.00
_cell.angle_beta   90.00
_cell.angle_gamma   90.00
#
_symmetry.space_group_name_H-M   'P 1'
#
loop_
_entity.id
_entity.type
_entity.pdbx_description
1 polymer ?
#
loop_
_entity_poly.entity_id
_entity_poly.type
_entity_poly.pdbx_seq_one_letter_code
_entity_poly.pdbx_strand_id
1 'polypeptide(L)'
;AIDADLKLAVEDAIALLAHPAIAPLQSFLSSASSIPRPPPSAAQDAARASLDAIARDLRAGAARLRLYVPDSRTVGVLLGHVKDRVVEEYGAFVAVVGKEAGVQVAEVDDVREALGAACSEDEGVVASGSGSA
;
A
#
# COMPACT_ATOMS: atom_id res chain seq x y z
N ALA A 1 -21.70 -13.06 16.42
CA ALA A 1 -21.70 -11.84 15.58
C ALA A 1 -20.52 -10.99 16.03
N ILE A 2 -19.79 -10.39 15.09
CA ILE A 2 -18.77 -9.38 15.43
C ILE A 2 -19.49 -8.12 15.88
N ASP A 3 -18.95 -7.49 16.92
CA ASP A 3 -19.41 -6.19 17.41
C ASP A 3 -19.32 -5.12 16.32
N ALA A 4 -20.36 -4.29 16.19
CA ALA A 4 -20.46 -3.32 15.09
C ALA A 4 -19.38 -2.22 15.17
N ASP A 5 -19.04 -1.79 16.38
CA ASP A 5 -18.01 -0.76 16.60
C ASP A 5 -16.63 -1.34 16.32
N LEU A 6 -16.39 -2.60 16.72
CA LEU A 6 -15.16 -3.31 16.35
C LEU A 6 -15.02 -3.44 14.84
N LYS A 7 -16.09 -3.79 14.12
CA LYS A 7 -16.07 -3.88 12.65
C LYS A 7 -15.68 -2.54 12.03
N LEU A 8 -16.34 -1.46 12.46
CA LEU A 8 -16.07 -0.11 11.96
C LEU A 8 -14.61 0.29 12.21
N ALA A 9 -14.11 0.07 13.43
CA ALA A 9 -12.73 0.42 13.79
C ALA A 9 -11.69 -0.33 12.95
N VAL A 10 -11.97 -1.60 12.60
CA VAL A 10 -11.11 -2.39 11.72
C VAL A 10 -11.14 -1.86 10.29
N GLU A 11 -12.32 -1.54 9.77
CA GLU A 11 -12.47 -0.95 8.42
C GLU A 11 -11.77 0.41 8.34
N ASP A 12 -11.88 1.25 9.36
CA ASP A 12 -11.19 2.54 9.47
C ASP A 12 -9.67 2.37 9.52
N ALA A 13 -9.17 1.39 10.28
CA ALA A 13 -7.73 1.11 10.35
C ALA A 13 -7.19 0.65 8.99
N ILE A 14 -7.92 -0.21 8.28
CA ILE A 14 -7.55 -0.65 6.93
C ILE A 14 -7.55 0.54 5.97
N ALA A 15 -8.59 1.37 6.01
CA ALA A 15 -8.69 2.56 5.17
C ALA A 15 -7.56 3.55 5.44
N LEU A 16 -7.25 3.83 6.71
CA LEU A 16 -6.18 4.75 7.10
C LEU A 16 -4.82 4.33 6.55
N LEU A 17 -4.58 3.03 6.41
CA LEU A 17 -3.33 2.47 5.90
C LEU A 17 -3.29 2.35 4.38
N ALA A 18 -4.40 1.96 3.76
CA ALA A 18 -4.47 1.76 2.31
C ALA A 18 -4.63 3.09 1.55
N HIS A 19 -5.37 4.06 2.11
CA HIS A 19 -5.79 5.26 1.39
C HIS A 19 -4.62 6.10 0.85
N PRO A 20 -3.54 6.38 1.61
CA PRO A 20 -2.40 7.13 1.08
C PRO A 20 -1.74 6.45 -0.13
N ALA A 21 -1.67 5.11 -0.12
CA ALA A 21 -1.08 4.32 -1.20
C ALA A 21 -1.94 4.34 -2.47
N ILE A 22 -3.27 4.36 -2.35
CA ILE A 22 -4.19 4.29 -3.48
C ILE A 22 -4.69 5.65 -3.97
N ALA A 23 -4.58 6.71 -3.17
CA ALA A 23 -5.08 8.04 -3.51
C ALA A 23 -4.53 8.59 -4.85
N PRO A 24 -3.23 8.43 -5.19
CA PRO A 24 -2.72 8.85 -6.51
C PRO A 24 -3.40 8.10 -7.67
N LEU A 25 -3.66 6.80 -7.49
CA LEU A 25 -4.30 5.96 -8.50
C LEU A 25 -5.77 6.35 -8.68
N GLN A 26 -6.49 6.57 -7.58
CA GLN A 26 -7.89 6.99 -7.60
C GLN A 26 -8.05 8.37 -8.26
N SER A 27 -7.13 9.30 -8.00
CA SER A 27 -7.11 10.60 -8.66
C SER A 27 -6.91 10.48 -10.17
N PHE A 28 -5.98 9.61 -10.59
CA PHE A 28 -5.77 9.30 -12.01
C PHE A 28 -7.00 8.67 -12.65
N LEU A 29 -7.57 7.62 -12.05
CA LEU A 29 -8.75 6.92 -12.55
C LEU A 29 -9.96 7.84 -12.68
N SER A 30 -10.17 8.72 -11.70
CA SER A 30 -11.19 9.76 -11.75
C SER A 30 -10.98 10.71 -12.93
N SER A 31 -9.74 11.17 -13.14
CA SER A 31 -9.39 12.03 -14.28
C SER A 31 -9.57 11.30 -15.63
N ALA A 32 -9.18 10.03 -15.71
CA ALA A 32 -9.28 9.18 -16.90
C ALA A 32 -10.73 8.89 -17.29
N SER A 33 -11.67 8.91 -16.33
CA SER A 33 -13.11 8.81 -16.62
C SER A 33 -13.65 10.01 -17.40
N SER A 34 -13.01 11.19 -17.26
CA SER A 34 -13.44 12.45 -17.86
C SER A 34 -12.62 12.85 -19.09
N ILE A 35 -11.39 12.36 -19.21
CA ILE A 35 -10.47 12.70 -20.31
C ILE A 35 -10.28 11.45 -21.18
N PRO A 36 -10.67 11.48 -22.48
CA PRO A 36 -10.39 10.38 -23.39
C PRO A 36 -8.88 10.30 -23.61
N ARG A 37 -8.23 9.29 -23.03
CA ARG A 37 -6.78 9.03 -23.09
C ARG A 37 -5.96 10.04 -22.27
N PRO A 38 -5.77 9.78 -20.96
CA PRO A 38 -4.80 10.49 -20.15
C PRO A 38 -3.40 10.50 -20.79
N PRO A 39 -2.57 11.52 -20.53
CA PRO A 39 -1.19 11.50 -21.01
C PRO A 39 -0.42 10.35 -20.32
N PRO A 40 0.47 9.64 -21.05
CA PRO A 40 1.29 8.56 -20.50
C PRO A 40 2.06 8.94 -19.23
N SER A 41 2.53 10.20 -19.16
CA SER A 41 3.25 10.72 -18.00
C SER A 41 2.38 10.76 -16.74
N ALA A 42 1.08 11.06 -16.85
CA ALA A 42 0.19 11.09 -15.68
C ALA A 42 -0.02 9.68 -15.09
N ALA A 43 -0.05 8.64 -15.94
CA ALA A 43 -0.11 7.26 -15.47
C ALA A 43 1.19 6.86 -14.75
N GLN A 44 2.34 7.20 -15.34
CA GLN A 44 3.65 6.95 -14.71
C GLN A 44 3.81 7.68 -13.37
N ASP A 45 3.40 8.94 -13.31
CA ASP A 45 3.46 9.75 -12.09
C ASP A 45 2.54 9.17 -11.00
N ALA A 46 1.32 8.73 -11.36
CA ALA A 46 0.40 8.11 -10.42
C ALA A 46 0.95 6.77 -9.88
N ALA A 47 1.51 5.93 -10.75
CA ALA A 47 2.12 4.67 -10.36
C ALA A 47 3.32 4.88 -9.42
N ARG A 48 4.21 5.83 -9.77
CA ARG A 48 5.37 6.17 -8.93
C ARG A 48 4.94 6.73 -7.57
N ALA A 49 4.01 7.68 -7.55
CA ALA A 49 3.50 8.26 -6.32
C ALA A 49 2.85 7.21 -5.40
N SER A 50 2.15 6.23 -5.97
CA SER A 50 1.59 5.09 -5.23
C SER A 50 2.68 4.23 -4.59
N LEU A 51 3.72 3.86 -5.35
CA LEU A 51 4.86 3.08 -4.82
C LEU A 51 5.62 3.83 -3.72
N ASP A 52 5.85 5.14 -3.89
CA ASP A 52 6.49 5.98 -2.88
C ASP A 52 5.65 6.08 -1.60
N ALA A 53 4.32 6.15 -1.73
CA ALA A 53 3.40 6.11 -0.60
C ALA A 53 3.39 4.75 0.10
N ILE A 54 3.42 3.64 -0.63
CA ILE A 54 3.57 2.29 -0.06
C ILE A 54 4.85 2.21 0.78
N ALA A 55 5.99 2.64 0.24
CA ALA A 55 7.28 2.53 0.92
C ALA A 55 7.35 3.38 2.22
N ARG A 56 6.67 4.53 2.26
CA ARG A 56 6.70 5.45 3.40
C ARG A 56 5.57 5.22 4.40
N ASP A 57 4.33 5.23 3.92
CA ASP A 57 3.15 5.31 4.77
C ASP A 57 2.74 3.94 5.30
N LEU A 58 2.81 2.90 4.47
CA LEU A 58 2.46 1.55 4.89
C LEU A 58 3.49 0.99 5.89
N ARG A 59 4.78 1.26 5.68
CA ARG A 59 5.83 0.86 6.62
C ARG A 59 5.63 1.50 7.99
N ALA A 60 5.43 2.82 8.05
CA ALA A 60 5.16 3.53 9.30
C ALA A 60 3.83 3.05 9.94
N GLY A 61 2.82 2.81 9.13
CA GLY A 61 1.52 2.31 9.56
C GLY A 61 1.57 0.89 10.15
N ALA A 62 2.33 -0.01 9.52
CA ALA A 62 2.55 -1.36 10.01
C ALA A 62 3.31 -1.38 11.34
N ALA A 63 4.30 -0.49 11.51
CA ALA A 63 4.98 -0.31 12.79
C ALA A 63 4.00 0.16 13.89
N ARG A 64 3.11 1.12 13.60
CA ARG A 64 2.09 1.57 14.56
C ARG A 64 1.11 0.46 14.93
N LEU A 65 0.64 -0.33 13.96
CA LEU A 65 -0.26 -1.46 14.26
C LEU A 65 0.36 -2.44 15.26
N ARG A 66 1.64 -2.77 15.09
CA ARG A 66 2.38 -3.66 16.02
C ARG A 66 2.51 -3.08 17.42
N LEU A 67 2.59 -1.76 17.55
CA LEU A 67 2.65 -1.08 18.85
C LEU A 67 1.31 -1.15 19.59
N TYR A 68 0.18 -1.07 18.88
CA TYR A 68 -1.15 -0.97 19.50
C TYR A 68 -1.91 -2.30 19.57
N VAL A 69 -1.58 -3.27 18.72
CA VAL A 69 -2.23 -4.57 18.66
C VAL A 69 -1.24 -5.64 19.14
N PRO A 70 -1.43 -6.20 20.36
CA PRO A 70 -0.48 -7.15 20.95
C PRO A 70 -0.40 -8.48 20.20
N ASP A 71 -1.48 -8.90 19.56
CA ASP A 71 -1.55 -10.16 18.84
C ASP A 71 -1.01 -10.00 17.41
N SER A 72 0.16 -10.58 17.16
CA SER A 72 0.85 -10.52 15.86
C SER A 72 0.03 -11.16 14.74
N ARG A 73 -0.79 -12.16 15.05
CA ARG A 73 -1.71 -12.77 14.08
C ARG A 73 -2.76 -11.77 13.61
N THR A 74 -3.36 -11.02 14.54
CA THR A 74 -4.33 -9.96 14.22
C THR A 74 -3.68 -8.87 13.37
N VAL A 75 -2.47 -8.42 13.69
CA VAL A 75 -1.71 -7.48 12.84
C VAL A 75 -1.52 -8.05 11.43
N GLY A 76 -1.13 -9.32 11.32
CA GLY A 76 -0.96 -10.00 10.03
C GLY A 76 -2.24 -10.04 9.19
N VAL A 77 -3.40 -10.26 9.82
CA VAL A 77 -4.71 -10.23 9.15
C VAL A 77 -5.04 -8.82 8.66
N LEU A 78 -4.88 -7.80 9.51
CA LEU A 78 -5.14 -6.40 9.14
C LEU A 78 -4.25 -5.96 7.98
N LEU A 79 -2.95 -6.22 8.07
CA LEU A 79 -2.01 -5.92 6.98
C LEU A 79 -2.31 -6.74 5.72
N GLY A 80 -2.81 -7.98 5.86
CA GLY A 80 -3.35 -8.76 4.74
C GLY A 80 -4.42 -7.99 3.98
N HIS A 81 -5.46 -7.53 4.67
CA HIS A 81 -6.54 -6.75 4.07
C HIS A 81 -6.08 -5.42 3.45
N VAL A 82 -5.12 -4.74 4.09
CA VAL A 82 -4.52 -3.52 3.51
C VAL A 82 -3.82 -3.83 2.20
N LYS A 83 -2.99 -4.88 2.15
CA LYS A 83 -2.30 -5.29 0.92
C LYS A 83 -3.28 -5.68 -0.17
N ASP A 84 -4.29 -6.46 0.15
CA ASP A 84 -5.32 -6.87 -0.81
C ASP A 84 -6.02 -5.65 -1.42
N ARG A 85 -6.36 -4.66 -0.59
CA ARG A 85 -6.99 -3.42 -1.06
C ARG A 85 -6.10 -2.61 -2.00
N VAL A 86 -4.81 -2.49 -1.67
CA VAL A 86 -3.86 -1.76 -2.52
C VAL A 86 -3.62 -2.50 -3.84
N VAL A 87 -3.47 -3.83 -3.80
CA VAL A 87 -3.29 -4.68 -4.99
C VAL A 87 -4.52 -4.62 -5.90
N GLU A 88 -5.73 -4.66 -5.33
CA GLU A 88 -6.97 -4.53 -6.08
C GLU A 88 -7.03 -3.21 -6.86
N GLU A 89 -6.77 -2.08 -6.19
CA GLU A 89 -6.81 -0.77 -6.84
C GLU A 89 -5.68 -0.61 -7.87
N TYR A 90 -4.47 -1.10 -7.56
CA TYR A 90 -3.35 -1.09 -8.51
C TYR A 90 -3.67 -1.92 -9.76
N GLY A 91 -4.30 -3.09 -9.58
CA GLY A 91 -4.77 -3.91 -10.69
C GLY A 91 -5.82 -3.20 -11.56
N ALA A 92 -6.76 -2.49 -10.93
CA ALA A 92 -7.75 -1.67 -11.65
C ALA A 92 -7.07 -0.55 -12.47
N PHE A 93 -6.06 0.11 -11.89
CA PHE A 93 -5.23 1.08 -12.58
C PHE A 93 -4.48 0.47 -13.79
N VAL A 94 -3.80 -0.66 -13.59
CA VAL A 94 -3.08 -1.36 -14.67
C VAL A 94 -4.04 -1.81 -15.78
N ALA A 95 -5.26 -2.24 -15.46
CA ALA A 95 -6.25 -2.64 -16.45
C ALA A 95 -6.72 -1.47 -17.34
N VAL A 96 -6.68 -0.24 -16.83
CA VAL A 96 -6.96 0.98 -17.60
C VAL A 96 -5.74 1.38 -18.43
N VAL A 97 -4.57 1.42 -17.80
CA VAL A 97 -3.32 1.94 -18.39
C VAL A 97 -2.66 0.98 -19.37
N GLY A 98 -2.70 -0.32 -19.13
CA GLY A 98 -2.09 -1.34 -19.99
C GLY A 98 -2.70 -1.43 -21.39
N LYS A 99 -3.81 -0.70 -21.64
CA LYS A 99 -4.40 -0.52 -22.97
C LYS A 99 -3.72 0.61 -23.76
N GLU A 100 -2.85 1.40 -23.14
CA GLU A 100 -2.17 2.54 -23.75
C GLU A 100 -0.73 2.22 -24.14
N ALA A 101 -0.37 2.54 -25.38
CA ALA A 101 0.98 2.34 -25.89
C ALA A 101 1.96 3.33 -25.23
N GLY A 102 3.07 2.80 -24.70
CA GLY A 102 4.19 3.61 -24.19
C GLY A 102 4.17 3.89 -22.69
N VAL A 103 3.19 3.37 -21.94
CA VAL A 103 3.22 3.43 -20.48
C VAL A 103 3.91 2.20 -19.91
N GLN A 104 4.97 2.42 -19.12
CA GLN A 104 5.64 1.38 -18.36
C GLN A 104 5.31 1.58 -16.88
N VAL A 105 4.58 0.63 -16.30
CA VAL A 105 4.24 0.57 -14.88
C VAL A 105 4.68 -0.79 -14.33
N ALA A 106 4.89 -0.88 -13.02
CA ALA A 106 5.27 -2.13 -12.37
C ALA A 106 4.18 -3.20 -12.56
N GLU A 107 4.57 -4.46 -12.58
CA GLU A 107 3.58 -5.53 -12.61
C GLU A 107 2.90 -5.65 -11.25
N VAL A 108 1.67 -6.17 -11.24
CA VAL A 108 0.89 -6.31 -9.99
C VAL A 108 1.62 -7.19 -8.98
N ASP A 109 2.37 -8.19 -9.45
CA ASP A 109 3.17 -9.06 -8.58
C ASP A 109 4.38 -8.34 -7.97
N ASP A 110 5.02 -7.42 -8.70
CA ASP A 110 6.09 -6.56 -8.15
C ASP A 110 5.54 -5.66 -7.02
N VAL A 111 4.33 -5.12 -7.21
CA VAL A 111 3.66 -4.31 -6.19
C VAL A 111 3.32 -5.15 -4.96
N ARG A 112 2.87 -6.39 -5.16
CA ARG A 112 2.61 -7.33 -4.07
C ARG A 112 3.89 -7.64 -3.29
N GLU A 113 5.02 -7.80 -3.96
CA GLU A 113 6.32 -7.99 -3.31
C GLU A 113 6.73 -6.74 -2.51
N ALA A 114 6.63 -5.54 -3.11
CA ALA A 114 6.95 -4.29 -2.43
C ALA A 114 6.08 -4.06 -1.18
N LEU A 115 4.79 -4.39 -1.27
CA LEU A 115 3.86 -4.38 -0.14
C LEU A 115 4.26 -5.39 0.95
N GLY A 116 4.72 -6.57 0.55
CA GLY A 116 5.28 -7.58 1.45
C GLY A 116 6.45 -7.01 2.23
N ALA A 117 7.44 -6.47 1.51
CA ALA A 117 8.63 -5.87 2.11
C ALA A 117 8.32 -4.66 3.02
N ALA A 118 7.38 -3.79 2.63
CA ALA A 118 6.96 -2.66 3.44
C ALA A 118 6.23 -3.09 4.73
N CYS A 119 5.51 -4.22 4.67
CA CYS A 119 4.82 -4.78 5.82
C CYS A 119 5.73 -5.61 6.73
N SER A 120 6.86 -6.13 6.25
CA SER A 120 7.77 -6.96 7.05
C SER A 120 8.41 -6.17 8.19
N GLU A 121 8.84 -6.90 9.22
CA GLU A 121 9.67 -6.35 10.29
C GLU A 121 11.09 -6.23 9.74
N ASP A 122 11.61 -5.02 9.67
CA ASP A 122 13.05 -4.83 9.56
C ASP A 122 13.59 -5.19 10.95
N GLU A 123 14.08 -6.42 11.13
CA GLU A 123 14.85 -6.77 12.32
C GLU A 123 16.08 -5.86 12.32
N GLY A 124 15.97 -4.74 13.03
CA GLY A 124 17.06 -3.81 13.21
C GLY A 124 18.27 -4.58 13.71
N VAL A 125 19.32 -4.63 12.88
CA VAL A 125 20.66 -5.02 13.30
C VAL A 125 21.02 -4.15 14.49
N VAL A 126 20.89 -4.73 15.69
CA VAL A 126 21.54 -4.23 16.89
C VAL A 126 23.02 -4.50 16.69
N ALA A 127 23.74 -3.49 16.19
CA ALA A 127 25.19 -3.49 16.18
C ALA A 127 25.68 -3.55 17.64
N SER A 128 25.89 -4.77 18.13
CA SER A 128 26.56 -5.04 19.40
C SER A 128 28.05 -4.74 19.23
N GLY A 129 28.39 -3.45 19.26
CA GLY A 129 29.76 -2.95 19.31
C GLY A 129 30.26 -2.93 20.75
N SER A 130 30.92 -4.02 21.12
CA SER A 130 31.60 -4.28 22.38
C SER A 130 32.39 -3.07 22.91
N GLY A 131 32.02 -2.56 24.08
CA GLY A 131 32.93 -1.77 24.90
C GLY A 131 33.97 -2.71 25.50
N SER A 132 35.23 -2.53 25.12
CA SER A 132 36.36 -3.08 25.87
C SER A 132 36.99 -1.99 26.71
N ALA A 133 37.07 -2.29 28.00
CA ALA A 133 37.87 -1.61 29.01
C ALA A 133 39.37 -1.70 28.71
#